data_AF-A0A6N2ZZ23-F1
#
_entry.id   AF-A0A6N2ZZ23-F1
#
_cell.length_a   1.000
_cell.length_b   1.000
_cell.length_c   1.000
_cell.angle_alpha   90.00
_cell.angle_beta   90.00
_cell.angle_gamma   90.00
#
_symmetry.space_group_name_H-M   'P 1'
#
loop_
_entity.id
_entity.type
_entity.pdbx_description
1 polymer ?
#
loop_
_entity_poly.entity_id
_entity_poly.type
_entity_poly.pdbx_seq_one_letter_code
_entity_poly.pdbx_strand_id
1 'polypeptide(L)'
;MKRIASLLMLATRSTLWKAAGITLASCLAEAGLFLAALSGWQDTVRTAYYEYSNPMGLEGLLMQYPLSWCFRIGLVLVCAVLAFLGWEGSSRVSYTLRRLSVGHRALTLLWAGYGFFCLLFFWAAHLGTLLALCAAALPRLAPEFSGPQALFLACYRDPYLHSLLPLDDCLLWVRNLSMCAALGTAAASFSFQRRMGRRAFAILPLAALSALCFPLPMGSFEFGGPAEFLRPYLYDGIFYSADGLPSVLGPVLLFVSLCVLAASLCQILRRDPYEE
;
A
#
# COMPACT_ATOMS: atom_id res chain seq x y z
N MET A 1 20.06 -12.59 -22.08
CA MET A 1 20.21 -11.72 -20.87
C MET A 1 20.36 -10.23 -21.20
N LYS A 2 21.33 -9.78 -22.01
CA LYS A 2 21.54 -8.35 -22.34
C LYS A 2 20.32 -7.61 -22.93
N ARG A 3 19.51 -8.31 -23.74
CA ARG A 3 18.29 -7.76 -24.37
C ARG A 3 17.17 -7.42 -23.37
N ILE A 4 16.99 -8.28 -22.36
CA ILE A 4 15.99 -8.10 -21.29
C ILE A 4 16.41 -6.94 -20.39
N ALA A 5 17.70 -6.85 -20.06
CA ALA A 5 18.27 -5.75 -19.28
C ALA A 5 18.10 -4.38 -19.97
N SER A 6 18.36 -4.28 -21.28
CA SER A 6 18.13 -3.03 -22.03
C SER A 6 16.66 -2.59 -22.05
N LEU A 7 15.71 -3.53 -22.14
CA LEU A 7 14.27 -3.21 -22.07
C LEU A 7 13.86 -2.75 -20.67
N LEU A 8 14.34 -3.42 -19.64
CA LEU A 8 14.13 -3.03 -18.24
C LEU A 8 14.75 -1.66 -17.97
N MET A 9 15.92 -1.37 -18.53
CA MET A 9 16.63 -0.09 -18.43
C MET A 9 15.87 1.07 -19.10
N LEU A 10 15.21 0.81 -20.24
CA LEU A 10 14.37 1.81 -20.90
C LEU A 10 13.07 2.07 -20.12
N ALA A 11 12.43 1.00 -19.63
CA ALA A 11 11.24 1.05 -18.80
C ALA A 11 11.48 1.77 -17.46
N THR A 12 12.58 1.45 -16.77
CA THR A 12 13.01 2.14 -15.56
C THR A 12 13.27 3.61 -15.85
N ARG A 13 13.94 3.95 -16.95
CA ARG A 13 14.28 5.36 -17.23
C ARG A 13 13.05 6.26 -17.44
N SER A 14 11.91 5.75 -17.90
CA SER A 14 10.70 6.57 -18.10
C SER A 14 9.71 6.54 -16.92
N THR A 15 9.66 5.44 -16.17
CA THR A 15 8.67 5.21 -15.10
C THR A 15 9.24 5.36 -13.70
N LEU A 16 10.50 5.00 -13.48
CA LEU A 16 11.08 4.90 -12.14
C LEU A 16 11.14 6.25 -11.46
N TRP A 17 11.55 7.31 -12.16
CA TRP A 17 11.61 8.65 -11.57
C TRP A 17 10.21 9.23 -11.28
N LYS A 18 9.18 8.86 -12.06
CA LYS A 18 7.79 9.28 -11.80
C LYS A 18 7.24 8.58 -10.57
N ALA A 19 7.40 7.25 -10.50
CA ALA A 19 6.99 6.46 -9.35
C ALA A 19 7.76 6.91 -8.10
N ALA A 20 9.10 7.03 -8.19
CA ALA A 20 9.95 7.52 -7.11
C ALA A 20 9.58 8.94 -6.69
N GLY A 21 9.30 9.84 -7.63
CA GLY A 21 8.86 11.21 -7.36
C GLY A 21 7.54 11.24 -6.58
N ILE A 22 6.56 10.42 -6.96
CA ILE A 22 5.29 10.29 -6.22
C ILE A 22 5.55 9.70 -4.84
N THR A 23 6.36 8.64 -4.73
CA THR A 23 6.69 8.02 -3.43
C THR A 23 7.36 9.02 -2.49
N LEU A 24 8.27 9.84 -3.02
CA LEU A 24 9.00 10.84 -2.24
C LEU A 24 8.07 11.98 -1.84
N ALA A 25 7.19 12.43 -2.73
CA ALA A 25 6.20 13.46 -2.43
C ALA A 25 5.20 13.02 -1.36
N SER A 26 4.70 11.77 -1.42
CA SER A 26 3.80 11.22 -0.40
C SER A 26 4.50 11.04 0.95
N CYS A 27 5.75 10.58 0.93
CA CYS A 27 6.61 10.48 2.11
C CYS A 27 6.90 11.84 2.75
N LEU A 28 7.21 12.87 1.96
CA LEU A 28 7.44 14.23 2.46
C LEU A 28 6.16 14.86 3.02
N ALA A 29 5.02 14.62 2.37
CA ALA A 29 3.73 15.10 2.87
C ALA A 29 3.39 14.45 4.22
N GLU A 30 3.61 13.14 4.34
CA GLU A 30 3.46 12.40 5.60
C GLU A 30 4.41 12.93 6.68
N ALA A 31 5.68 13.14 6.36
CA ALA A 31 6.65 13.74 7.28
C ALA A 31 6.27 15.15 7.71
N GLY A 32 5.78 15.98 6.78
CA GLY A 32 5.32 17.33 7.07
C GLY A 32 4.12 17.33 8.01
N LEU A 33 3.14 16.46 7.78
CA LEU A 33 1.98 16.29 8.67
C LEU A 33 2.41 15.81 10.06
N PHE A 34 3.30 14.83 10.13
CA PHE A 34 3.81 14.31 11.41
C PHE A 34 4.59 15.38 12.19
N LEU A 35 5.44 16.17 11.51
CA LEU A 35 6.19 17.23 12.17
C LEU A 35 5.28 18.39 12.61
N ALA A 36 4.25 18.72 11.84
CA ALA A 36 3.23 19.70 12.24
C ALA A 36 2.44 19.20 13.46
N ALA A 37 2.12 17.91 13.51
CA ALA A 37 1.51 17.28 14.68
C ALA A 37 2.41 17.38 15.90
N LEU A 38 3.70 17.09 15.74
CA LEU A 38 4.68 17.15 16.81
C LEU A 38 4.88 18.59 17.32
N SER A 39 4.92 19.60 16.44
CA SER A 39 5.04 21.00 16.88
C SER A 39 3.79 21.48 17.61
N GLY A 40 2.59 21.20 17.07
CA GLY A 40 1.34 21.55 17.73
C GLY A 40 1.19 20.85 19.08
N TRP A 41 1.66 19.61 19.19
CA TRP A 41 1.72 18.86 20.44
C TRP A 41 2.63 19.52 21.48
N GLN A 42 3.82 19.97 21.10
CA GLN A 42 4.73 20.69 22.02
C GLN A 42 4.10 21.99 22.56
N ASP A 43 3.31 22.68 21.75
CA ASP A 43 2.59 23.89 22.17
C ASP A 43 1.43 23.56 23.14
N THR A 44 0.73 22.44 22.90
CA THR A 44 -0.40 21.98 23.73
C THR A 44 0.07 21.41 25.07
N VAL A 45 1.16 20.65 25.10
CA VAL A 45 1.78 20.13 26.35
C VAL A 45 2.28 21.28 27.23
N ARG A 46 2.76 22.37 26.63
CA ARG A 46 3.20 23.57 27.37
C ARG A 46 2.05 24.27 28.09
N THR A 47 0.83 24.23 27.55
CA THR A 47 -0.36 24.88 28.13
C THR A 47 -1.18 23.95 29.03
N ALA A 48 -1.17 22.64 28.77
CA ALA A 48 -2.00 21.66 29.46
C ALA A 48 -1.39 21.05 30.74
N TYR A 49 -0.30 21.62 31.27
CA TYR A 49 0.33 21.19 32.54
C TYR A 49 -0.60 21.32 33.77
N TYR A 50 -1.78 21.94 33.62
CA TYR A 50 -2.76 22.15 34.70
C TYR A 50 -3.93 21.17 34.71
N GLU A 51 -4.09 20.30 33.71
CA GLU A 51 -5.26 19.42 33.61
C GLU A 51 -4.84 17.95 33.62
N TYR A 52 -5.30 17.22 34.64
CA TYR A 52 -5.01 15.82 34.99
C TYR A 52 -5.60 14.81 33.96
N SER A 53 -5.58 15.15 32.68
CA SER A 53 -6.18 14.37 31.59
C SER A 53 -5.28 14.37 30.34
N ASN A 54 -3.97 14.18 30.50
CA ASN A 54 -3.07 13.94 29.37
C ASN A 54 -2.44 12.54 29.44
N PRO A 55 -3.13 11.47 29.03
CA PRO A 55 -2.44 10.35 28.43
C PRO A 55 -2.29 10.63 26.93
N MET A 56 -1.16 10.27 26.34
CA MET A 56 -1.11 9.47 25.10
C MET A 56 0.29 9.62 24.52
N GLY A 57 0.97 8.48 24.42
CA GLY A 57 2.32 8.39 23.87
C GLY A 57 2.32 8.63 22.36
N LEU A 58 3.26 8.00 21.67
CA LEU A 58 3.44 8.12 20.23
C LEU A 58 2.13 7.84 19.44
N GLU A 59 1.24 7.01 19.98
CA GLU A 59 -0.08 6.72 19.42
C GLU A 59 -0.99 7.95 19.31
N GLY A 60 -0.95 8.88 20.27
CA GLY A 60 -1.80 10.06 20.25
C GLY A 60 -1.41 11.04 19.13
N LEU A 61 -0.11 11.15 18.89
CA LEU A 61 0.46 11.93 17.79
C LEU A 61 0.06 11.37 16.42
N LEU A 62 0.04 10.05 16.29
CA LEU A 62 -0.30 9.36 15.04
C LEU A 62 -1.81 9.41 14.75
N MET A 63 -2.66 9.41 15.78
CA MET A 63 -4.12 9.46 15.66
C MET A 63 -4.67 10.84 15.31
N GLN A 64 -3.93 11.92 15.62
CA GLN A 64 -4.42 13.29 15.51
C GLN A 64 -4.51 13.79 14.05
N TYR A 65 -3.68 13.25 13.16
CA TYR A 65 -3.71 13.57 11.74
C TYR A 65 -3.91 12.31 10.91
N PRO A 66 -4.69 12.37 9.81
CA PRO A 66 -4.99 11.16 9.07
C PRO A 66 -3.84 10.87 8.07
N LEU A 67 -2.67 10.52 8.61
CA LEU A 67 -1.42 10.21 7.91
C LEU A 67 -1.61 9.17 6.81
N SER A 68 -2.52 8.22 7.05
CA SER A 68 -2.89 7.17 6.09
C SER A 68 -3.41 7.73 4.75
N TRP A 69 -3.94 8.95 4.68
CA TRP A 69 -4.37 9.53 3.40
C TRP A 69 -3.21 9.80 2.45
N CYS A 70 -2.03 10.17 2.95
CA CYS A 70 -0.84 10.38 2.13
C CYS A 70 -0.44 9.08 1.42
N PHE A 71 -0.46 7.97 2.17
CA PHE A 71 -0.24 6.64 1.61
C PHE A 71 -1.34 6.22 0.62
N ARG A 72 -2.61 6.43 0.97
CA ARG A 72 -3.75 6.08 0.10
C ARG A 72 -3.68 6.76 -1.25
N ILE A 73 -3.47 8.08 -1.25
CA ILE A 73 -3.37 8.89 -2.47
C ILE A 73 -2.11 8.48 -3.24
N GLY A 74 -0.97 8.33 -2.55
CA GLY A 74 0.29 7.88 -3.15
C GLY A 74 0.16 6.53 -3.85
N LEU A 75 -0.48 5.55 -3.21
CA LEU A 75 -0.67 4.21 -3.76
C LEU A 75 -1.49 4.24 -5.06
N VAL A 76 -2.61 4.97 -5.07
CA VAL A 76 -3.45 5.13 -6.26
C VAL A 76 -2.68 5.81 -7.39
N LEU A 77 -1.92 6.86 -7.09
CA LEU A 77 -1.10 7.57 -8.08
C LEU A 77 0.01 6.70 -8.65
N VAL A 78 0.73 5.93 -7.82
CA VAL A 78 1.76 4.98 -8.29
C VAL A 78 1.12 3.90 -9.17
N CYS A 79 -0.02 3.34 -8.76
CA CYS A 79 -0.76 2.37 -9.58
C CYS A 79 -1.21 2.96 -10.92
N ALA A 80 -1.68 4.22 -10.92
CA ALA A 80 -2.05 4.92 -12.15
C ALA A 80 -0.83 5.12 -13.07
N VAL A 81 0.31 5.57 -12.54
CA VAL A 81 1.57 5.72 -13.31
C VAL A 81 2.00 4.38 -13.91
N LEU A 82 1.98 3.29 -13.14
CA LEU A 82 2.31 1.95 -13.63
C LEU A 82 1.34 1.50 -14.74
N ALA A 83 0.04 1.74 -14.59
CA ALA A 83 -0.98 1.39 -15.57
C ALA A 83 -0.86 2.19 -16.88
N PHE A 84 -0.69 3.52 -16.77
CA PHE A 84 -0.72 4.44 -17.90
C PHE A 84 0.61 4.53 -18.65
N LEU A 85 1.76 4.33 -18.01
CA LEU A 85 3.03 4.31 -18.75
C LEU A 85 3.25 3.01 -19.54
N GLY A 86 2.71 1.87 -19.08
CA GLY A 86 2.70 0.68 -19.92
C GLY A 86 1.82 0.84 -21.17
N TRP A 87 0.94 1.86 -21.18
CA TRP A 87 0.11 2.26 -22.31
C TRP A 87 0.78 3.31 -23.23
N GLU A 88 1.97 3.86 -22.96
CA GLU A 88 2.62 4.82 -23.89
C GLU A 88 2.71 4.23 -25.30
N GLY A 89 1.67 4.53 -26.09
CA GLY A 89 1.33 3.96 -27.39
C GLY A 89 2.17 4.58 -28.48
N SER A 90 3.42 4.91 -28.14
CA SER A 90 4.38 5.33 -29.12
C SER A 90 4.63 4.14 -30.03
N SER A 91 4.33 4.32 -31.31
CA SER A 91 4.66 3.37 -32.38
C SER A 91 6.09 2.87 -32.24
N ARG A 92 7.02 3.69 -31.71
CA ARG A 92 8.42 3.35 -31.44
C ARG A 92 8.60 2.24 -30.39
N VAL A 93 7.85 2.22 -29.29
CA VAL A 93 7.98 1.18 -28.25
C VAL A 93 7.46 -0.16 -28.79
N SER A 94 6.29 -0.16 -29.43
CA SER A 94 5.78 -1.35 -30.13
C SER A 94 6.72 -1.82 -31.25
N TYR A 95 7.30 -0.91 -32.02
CA TYR A 95 8.23 -1.25 -33.10
C TYR A 95 9.55 -1.83 -32.55
N THR A 96 10.03 -1.30 -31.42
CA THR A 96 11.23 -1.80 -30.73
C THR A 96 10.99 -3.17 -30.10
N LEU A 97 9.81 -3.38 -29.51
CA LEU A 97 9.40 -4.69 -28.99
C LEU A 97 9.29 -5.74 -30.10
N ARG A 98 8.72 -5.36 -31.26
CA ARG A 98 8.59 -6.24 -32.44
C ARG A 98 9.94 -6.63 -33.03
N ARG A 99 10.97 -5.80 -32.90
CA ARG A 99 12.35 -6.11 -33.31
C ARG A 99 13.11 -7.02 -32.37
N LEU A 100 12.74 -7.10 -31.08
CA LEU A 100 13.55 -7.82 -30.09
C LEU A 100 13.26 -9.32 -30.00
N SER A 101 12.28 -9.84 -30.76
CA SER A 101 11.86 -11.27 -30.78
C SER A 101 11.67 -11.90 -29.40
N VAL A 102 11.31 -11.10 -28.39
CA VAL A 102 10.99 -11.59 -27.05
C VAL A 102 9.50 -11.93 -27.01
N GLY A 103 9.15 -13.13 -26.55
CA GLY A 103 7.76 -13.55 -26.41
C GLY A 103 6.94 -12.58 -25.57
N HIS A 104 5.73 -12.26 -26.02
CA HIS A 104 4.83 -11.30 -25.38
C HIS A 104 4.55 -11.63 -23.91
N ARG A 105 4.54 -12.92 -23.55
CA ARG A 105 4.32 -13.38 -22.16
C ARG A 105 5.47 -13.03 -21.24
N ALA A 106 6.71 -13.31 -21.66
CA ALA A 106 7.90 -13.02 -20.88
C ALA A 106 8.05 -11.51 -20.62
N LEU A 107 7.70 -10.69 -21.62
CA LEU A 107 7.67 -9.24 -21.47
C LEU A 107 6.64 -8.81 -20.41
N THR A 108 5.39 -9.27 -20.51
CA THR A 108 4.33 -8.87 -19.58
C THR A 108 4.62 -9.33 -18.13
N LEU A 109 5.20 -10.52 -17.95
CA LEU A 109 5.67 -10.98 -16.63
C LEU A 109 6.80 -10.11 -16.06
N LEU A 110 7.73 -9.66 -16.91
CA LEU A 110 8.79 -8.74 -16.51
C LEU A 110 8.22 -7.39 -16.04
N TRP A 111 7.22 -6.86 -16.76
CA TRP A 111 6.51 -5.64 -16.35
C TRP A 111 5.73 -5.82 -15.06
N ALA A 112 5.11 -6.98 -14.86
CA ALA A 112 4.43 -7.31 -13.60
C ALA A 112 5.40 -7.36 -12.42
N GLY A 113 6.55 -8.02 -12.59
CA GLY A 113 7.61 -8.07 -11.60
C GLY A 113 8.17 -6.68 -11.29
N TYR A 114 8.39 -5.85 -12.32
CA TYR A 114 8.80 -4.46 -12.14
C TYR A 114 7.79 -3.66 -11.31
N GLY A 115 6.49 -3.74 -11.65
CA GLY A 115 5.43 -3.08 -10.89
C GLY A 115 5.37 -3.54 -9.43
N PHE A 116 5.53 -4.85 -9.19
CA PHE A 116 5.62 -5.42 -7.85
C PHE A 116 6.78 -4.80 -7.04
N PHE A 117 7.99 -4.73 -7.60
CA PHE A 117 9.14 -4.12 -6.91
C PHE A 117 8.97 -2.62 -6.67
N CYS A 118 8.34 -1.88 -7.59
CA CYS A 118 8.02 -0.47 -7.37
C CYS A 118 7.04 -0.28 -6.20
N LEU A 119 6.04 -1.14 -6.08
CA LEU A 119 5.07 -1.09 -4.98
C LEU A 119 5.68 -1.53 -3.65
N LEU A 120 6.57 -2.53 -3.66
CA LEU A 120 7.36 -2.88 -2.48
C LEU A 120 8.26 -1.72 -2.03
N PHE A 121 8.92 -1.05 -2.97
CA PHE A 121 9.72 0.13 -2.66
C PHE A 121 8.87 1.26 -2.08
N PHE A 122 7.69 1.52 -2.64
CA PHE A 122 6.72 2.48 -2.10
C PHE A 122 6.33 2.15 -0.65
N TRP A 123 5.96 0.89 -0.40
CA TRP A 123 5.60 0.42 0.94
C TRP A 123 6.77 0.52 1.92
N ALA A 124 7.97 0.09 1.53
CA ALA A 124 9.17 0.18 2.34
C ALA A 124 9.61 1.63 2.63
N ALA A 125 9.42 2.54 1.67
CA ALA A 125 9.72 3.96 1.85
C ALA A 125 8.81 4.57 2.93
N HIS A 126 7.50 4.33 2.87
CA HIS A 126 6.54 4.79 3.88
C HIS A 126 6.77 4.16 5.27
N LEU A 127 7.14 2.87 5.31
CA LEU A 127 7.54 2.23 6.56
C LEU A 127 8.80 2.91 7.15
N GLY A 128 9.82 3.12 6.30
CA GLY A 128 11.08 3.75 6.71
C GLY A 128 10.91 5.19 7.18
N THR A 129 10.07 5.99 6.52
CA THR A 129 9.79 7.38 6.94
C THR A 129 9.12 7.43 8.29
N LEU A 130 8.06 6.65 8.52
CA LEU A 130 7.40 6.63 9.82
C LEU A 130 8.32 6.12 10.92
N LEU A 131 9.09 5.06 10.69
CA LEU A 131 10.05 4.57 11.68
C LEU A 131 11.11 5.63 12.01
N ALA A 132 11.63 6.33 11.01
CA ALA A 132 12.60 7.40 11.22
C ALA A 132 12.00 8.58 12.00
N LEU A 133 10.77 8.99 11.66
CA LEU A 133 10.06 10.08 12.33
C LEU A 133 9.72 9.71 13.78
N CYS A 134 9.26 8.48 14.01
CA CYS A 134 8.96 7.96 15.34
C CYS A 134 10.22 7.86 16.20
N ALA A 135 11.32 7.36 15.64
CA ALA A 135 12.62 7.31 16.34
C ALA A 135 13.15 8.72 16.66
N ALA A 136 12.97 9.68 15.76
CA ALA A 136 13.35 11.08 15.97
C ALA A 136 12.46 11.82 16.98
N ALA A 137 11.19 11.42 17.11
CA ALA A 137 10.23 11.98 18.07
C ALA A 137 10.39 11.39 19.47
N LEU A 138 10.88 10.15 19.61
CA LEU A 138 11.07 9.46 20.89
C LEU A 138 11.80 10.27 21.97
N PRO A 139 12.94 10.93 21.71
CA PRO A 139 13.63 11.74 22.72
C PRO A 139 12.89 13.03 23.10
N ARG A 140 11.84 13.42 22.36
CA ARG A 140 11.02 14.60 22.64
C ARG A 140 9.78 14.28 23.46
N LEU A 141 9.48 13.00 23.68
CA LEU A 141 8.39 12.54 24.53
C LEU A 141 8.80 12.60 26.01
N ALA A 142 7.81 12.68 26.91
CA ALA A 142 8.08 12.59 28.34
C ALA A 142 8.78 11.25 28.67
N PRO A 143 9.68 11.22 29.67
CA PRO A 143 10.53 10.06 29.95
C PRO A 143 9.72 8.78 30.20
N GLU A 144 8.51 8.91 30.75
CA GLU A 144 7.55 7.83 31.00
C GLU A 144 7.06 7.11 29.73
N PHE A 145 7.06 7.79 28.58
CA PHE A 145 6.59 7.27 27.28
C PHE A 145 7.72 7.05 26.27
N SER A 146 8.98 7.32 26.66
CA SER A 146 10.16 7.23 25.80
C SER A 146 10.87 5.87 25.85
N GLY A 147 10.24 4.87 26.47
CA GLY A 147 10.82 3.55 26.65
C GLY A 147 11.09 2.78 25.35
N PRO A 148 11.95 1.76 25.36
CA PRO A 148 12.28 0.95 24.17
C PRO A 148 11.07 0.21 23.58
N GLN A 149 10.00 0.05 24.36
CA GLN A 149 8.75 -0.59 23.95
C GLN A 149 7.74 0.37 23.32
N ALA A 150 7.99 1.69 23.35
CA ALA A 150 7.02 2.69 22.88
C ALA A 150 6.68 2.54 21.39
N LEU A 151 7.66 2.17 20.55
CA LEU A 151 7.42 1.86 19.14
C LEU A 151 6.54 0.62 18.96
N PHE A 152 6.79 -0.44 19.73
CA PHE A 152 5.98 -1.66 19.69
C PHE A 152 4.54 -1.38 20.12
N LEU A 153 4.36 -0.60 21.18
CA LEU A 153 3.04 -0.21 21.66
C LEU A 153 2.29 0.66 20.64
N ALA A 154 2.99 1.57 19.97
CA ALA A 154 2.41 2.36 18.89
C ALA A 154 2.00 1.49 17.70
N CYS A 155 2.81 0.48 17.32
CA CYS A 155 2.46 -0.49 16.28
C CYS A 155 1.26 -1.37 16.66
N TYR A 156 1.00 -1.56 17.95
CA TYR A 156 -0.17 -2.28 18.44
C TYR A 156 -1.43 -1.41 18.39
N ARG A 157 -1.29 -0.12 18.75
CA ARG A 157 -2.42 0.81 18.92
C ARG A 157 -2.84 1.51 17.64
N ASP A 158 -1.91 1.77 16.72
CA ASP A 158 -2.19 2.49 15.48
C ASP A 158 -2.42 1.54 14.28
N PRO A 159 -3.64 1.49 13.70
CA PRO A 159 -3.98 0.60 12.59
C PRO A 159 -3.13 0.79 11.32
N TYR A 160 -2.65 2.01 11.08
CA TYR A 160 -1.87 2.32 9.90
C TYR A 160 -0.42 1.88 10.07
N LEU A 161 0.19 2.18 11.21
CA LEU A 161 1.53 1.73 11.59
C LEU A 161 1.57 0.20 11.73
N HIS A 162 0.54 -0.41 12.31
CA HIS A 162 0.36 -1.86 12.38
C HIS A 162 0.35 -2.51 10.99
N SER A 163 -0.37 -1.90 10.05
CA SER A 163 -0.45 -2.40 8.67
C SER A 163 0.84 -2.20 7.85
N LEU A 164 1.67 -1.23 8.24
CA LEU A 164 3.00 -1.00 7.66
C LEU A 164 4.06 -1.91 8.29
N LEU A 165 4.00 -2.13 9.60
CA LEU A 165 4.89 -3.02 10.34
C LEU A 165 4.07 -4.06 11.11
N PRO A 166 3.69 -5.18 10.47
CA PRO A 166 2.79 -6.15 11.08
C PRO A 166 3.38 -6.96 12.24
N LEU A 167 4.56 -6.63 12.77
CA LEU A 167 5.26 -7.37 13.83
C LEU A 167 5.17 -8.90 13.60
N ASP A 168 4.39 -9.63 14.42
CA ASP A 168 4.21 -11.09 14.37
C ASP A 168 3.02 -11.55 13.49
N ASP A 169 2.22 -10.63 12.95
CA ASP A 169 1.05 -10.93 12.13
C ASP A 169 1.43 -11.36 10.71
N CYS A 170 1.77 -12.64 10.60
CA CYS A 170 2.15 -13.30 9.34
C CYS A 170 1.09 -13.09 8.24
N LEU A 171 -0.19 -13.08 8.58
CA LEU A 171 -1.28 -12.90 7.60
C LEU A 171 -1.30 -11.49 6.99
N LEU A 172 -0.98 -10.46 7.76
CA LEU A 172 -0.87 -9.08 7.26
C LEU A 172 0.34 -8.92 6.33
N TRP A 173 1.45 -9.61 6.62
CA TRP A 173 2.58 -9.72 5.69
C TRP A 173 2.17 -10.36 4.37
N VAL A 174 1.49 -11.52 4.41
CA VAL A 174 1.01 -12.20 3.22
C VAL A 174 0.01 -11.34 2.44
N ARG A 175 -0.90 -10.63 3.13
CA ARG A 175 -1.80 -9.64 2.53
C ARG A 175 -1.05 -8.55 1.81
N ASN A 176 -0.06 -7.90 2.43
CA ASN A 176 0.72 -6.83 1.79
C ASN A 176 1.46 -7.29 0.55
N LEU A 177 2.12 -8.45 0.63
CA LEU A 177 2.87 -9.02 -0.48
C LEU A 177 1.93 -9.43 -1.63
N SER A 178 0.83 -10.10 -1.32
CA SER A 178 -0.17 -10.51 -2.32
C SER A 178 -0.86 -9.31 -2.97
N MET A 179 -1.15 -8.24 -2.22
CA MET A 179 -1.70 -6.98 -2.72
C MET A 179 -0.73 -6.31 -3.70
N CYS A 180 0.56 -6.20 -3.35
CA CYS A 180 1.57 -5.65 -4.25
C CYS A 180 1.70 -6.49 -5.53
N ALA A 181 1.66 -7.82 -5.41
CA ALA A 181 1.71 -8.73 -6.55
C ALA A 181 0.47 -8.60 -7.45
N ALA A 182 -0.71 -8.50 -6.84
CA ALA A 182 -1.98 -8.33 -7.53
C ALA A 182 -2.03 -6.98 -8.29
N LEU A 183 -1.62 -5.88 -7.65
CA LEU A 183 -1.56 -4.56 -8.28
C LEU A 183 -0.50 -4.52 -9.40
N GLY A 184 0.68 -5.11 -9.19
CA GLY A 184 1.74 -5.17 -10.19
C GLY A 184 1.34 -5.98 -11.43
N THR A 185 0.74 -7.16 -11.23
CA THR A 185 0.22 -8.00 -12.33
C THR A 185 -1.00 -7.39 -13.00
N ALA A 186 -1.91 -6.75 -12.24
CA ALA A 186 -3.04 -6.01 -12.78
C ALA A 186 -2.58 -4.85 -13.66
N ALA A 187 -1.55 -4.10 -13.25
CA ALA A 187 -0.97 -3.02 -14.06
C ALA A 187 -0.44 -3.54 -15.40
N ALA A 188 0.33 -4.62 -15.36
CA ALA A 188 0.89 -5.24 -16.55
C ALA A 188 -0.21 -5.79 -17.49
N SER A 189 -1.23 -6.45 -16.94
CA SER A 189 -2.37 -6.95 -17.71
C SER A 189 -3.20 -5.82 -18.33
N PHE A 190 -3.38 -4.70 -17.62
CA PHE A 190 -4.07 -3.52 -18.12
C PHE A 190 -3.35 -2.93 -19.33
N SER A 191 -2.03 -2.72 -19.21
CA SER A 191 -1.22 -2.22 -20.31
C SER A 191 -1.22 -3.19 -21.51
N PHE A 192 -1.18 -4.51 -21.26
CA PHE A 192 -1.27 -5.52 -22.31
C PHE A 192 -2.62 -5.51 -23.03
N GLN A 193 -3.73 -5.55 -22.30
CA GLN A 193 -5.07 -5.53 -22.89
C GLN A 193 -5.34 -4.25 -23.68
N ARG A 194 -4.86 -3.10 -23.17
CA ARG A 194 -4.97 -1.82 -23.87
C ARG A 194 -4.19 -1.80 -25.19
N ARG A 195 -3.02 -2.44 -25.27
CA ARG A 195 -2.26 -2.61 -26.53
C ARG A 195 -3.01 -3.45 -27.56
N MET A 196 -3.85 -4.38 -27.11
CA MET A 196 -4.72 -5.19 -27.96
C MET A 196 -6.07 -4.51 -28.27
N GLY A 197 -6.24 -3.23 -27.93
CA GLY A 197 -7.49 -2.48 -28.16
C GLY A 197 -8.65 -2.88 -27.25
N ARG A 198 -8.41 -3.71 -26.22
CA ARG A 198 -9.43 -4.19 -25.29
C ARG A 198 -9.57 -3.22 -24.10
N ARG A 199 -10.79 -3.12 -23.57
CA ARG A 199 -11.07 -2.33 -22.36
C ARG A 199 -10.64 -3.11 -21.13
N ALA A 200 -9.59 -2.65 -20.46
CA ALA A 200 -9.25 -3.06 -19.11
C ALA A 200 -9.56 -1.91 -18.15
N PHE A 201 -10.14 -2.21 -17.00
CA PHE A 201 -10.42 -1.25 -15.92
C PHE A 201 -10.10 -1.79 -14.52
N ALA A 202 -9.58 -3.02 -14.37
CA ALA A 202 -9.50 -3.69 -13.07
C ALA A 202 -8.49 -3.06 -12.08
N ILE A 203 -7.48 -2.33 -12.54
CA ILE A 203 -6.42 -1.80 -11.66
C ILE A 203 -6.87 -0.65 -10.76
N LEU A 204 -7.61 0.33 -11.27
CA LEU A 204 -8.05 1.49 -10.50
C LEU A 204 -9.00 1.15 -9.33
N PRO A 205 -10.05 0.32 -9.52
CA PRO A 205 -10.90 -0.08 -8.40
C PRO A 205 -10.14 -0.96 -7.41
N LEU A 206 -9.23 -1.84 -7.86
CA LEU A 206 -8.39 -2.62 -6.96
C LEU A 206 -7.45 -1.73 -6.14
N ALA A 207 -6.84 -0.72 -6.76
CA ALA A 207 -5.97 0.23 -6.08
C ALA A 207 -6.74 1.09 -5.05
N ALA A 208 -7.95 1.53 -5.40
CA ALA A 208 -8.82 2.27 -4.48
C ALA A 208 -9.25 1.40 -3.29
N LEU A 209 -9.68 0.16 -3.55
CA LEU A 209 -10.06 -0.79 -2.50
C LEU A 209 -8.87 -1.14 -1.60
N SER A 210 -7.69 -1.37 -2.20
CA SER A 210 -6.43 -1.59 -1.49
C SER A 210 -6.06 -0.41 -0.60
N ALA A 211 -6.16 0.82 -1.10
CA ALA A 211 -5.87 2.02 -0.33
C ALA A 211 -6.83 2.19 0.87
N LEU A 212 -8.13 2.03 0.63
CA LEU A 212 -9.15 2.21 1.67
C LEU A 212 -9.03 1.15 2.78
N CYS A 213 -8.77 -0.10 2.40
CA CYS A 213 -8.68 -1.24 3.33
C CYS A 213 -7.25 -1.49 3.85
N PHE A 214 -6.29 -0.61 3.50
CA PHE A 214 -4.90 -0.79 3.93
C PHE A 214 -4.71 -0.67 5.45
N PRO A 215 -5.18 0.40 6.14
CA PRO A 215 -5.07 0.47 7.58
C PRO A 215 -6.07 -0.49 8.22
N LEU A 216 -5.53 -1.49 8.92
CA LEU A 216 -6.28 -2.49 9.67
C LEU A 216 -5.73 -2.55 11.10
N PRO A 217 -6.62 -2.59 12.11
CA PRO A 217 -6.21 -2.81 13.49
C PRO A 217 -5.68 -4.23 13.68
N MET A 218 -4.98 -4.43 14.79
CA MET A 218 -4.57 -5.74 15.24
C MET A 218 -5.77 -6.65 15.49
N GLY A 219 -5.62 -7.96 15.23
CA GLY A 219 -6.73 -8.92 15.31
C GLY A 219 -7.67 -8.88 14.09
N SER A 220 -7.37 -8.11 13.05
CA SER A 220 -8.20 -8.04 11.82
C SER A 220 -8.26 -9.34 11.00
N PHE A 221 -7.53 -10.38 11.39
CA PHE A 221 -7.60 -11.72 10.82
C PHE A 221 -8.07 -12.78 11.82
N GLU A 222 -8.31 -12.41 13.08
CA GLU A 222 -8.84 -13.30 14.09
C GLU A 222 -10.36 -13.43 13.89
N PHE A 223 -10.80 -14.59 13.40
CA PHE A 223 -12.22 -14.87 13.25
C PHE A 223 -12.81 -15.21 14.62
N GLY A 224 -13.36 -14.22 15.32
CA GLY A 224 -14.02 -14.36 16.63
C GLY A 224 -15.31 -15.20 16.65
N GLY A 225 -15.60 -15.94 15.57
CA GLY A 225 -16.78 -16.78 15.43
C GLY A 225 -18.03 -16.03 14.92
N PRO A 226 -19.12 -16.75 14.64
CA PRO A 226 -20.36 -16.18 14.11
C PRO A 226 -21.04 -15.20 15.09
N ALA A 227 -20.77 -15.32 16.39
CA ALA A 227 -21.34 -14.45 17.43
C ALA A 227 -20.73 -13.04 17.40
N GLU A 228 -19.44 -12.88 17.10
CA GLU A 228 -18.81 -11.56 16.97
C GLU A 228 -19.16 -10.86 15.66
N PHE A 229 -19.36 -11.62 14.57
CA PHE A 229 -19.85 -11.10 13.29
C PHE A 229 -21.28 -10.54 13.38
N LEU A 230 -22.13 -11.17 14.21
CA LEU A 230 -23.53 -10.73 14.42
C LEU A 230 -23.69 -9.74 15.59
N ARG A 231 -22.65 -9.54 16.41
CA ARG A 231 -22.66 -8.64 17.57
C ARG A 231 -23.09 -7.19 17.23
N PRO A 232 -22.64 -6.59 16.10
CA PRO A 232 -23.09 -5.25 15.68
C PRO A 232 -24.57 -5.21 15.25
N TYR A 233 -25.17 -6.36 14.96
CA TYR A 233 -26.56 -6.50 14.51
C TYR A 233 -27.51 -6.95 15.62
N LEU A 234 -26.99 -7.43 16.76
CA LEU A 234 -27.77 -8.05 17.83
C LEU A 234 -27.87 -7.20 19.10
N TYR A 235 -26.91 -6.28 19.36
CA TYR A 235 -26.89 -5.48 20.58
C TYR A 235 -26.74 -3.98 20.28
N ASP A 236 -27.85 -3.28 20.52
CA ASP A 236 -28.03 -1.85 20.79
C ASP A 236 -27.84 -0.81 19.67
N GLY A 237 -28.86 0.05 19.60
CA GLY A 237 -28.88 1.22 18.75
C GLY A 237 -27.88 2.27 19.18
N ILE A 238 -27.32 2.94 18.17
CA ILE A 238 -26.70 4.27 18.26
C ILE A 238 -25.49 4.32 19.20
N PHE A 239 -24.41 3.58 18.92
CA PHE A 239 -23.03 4.05 19.08
C PHE A 239 -22.10 3.18 18.20
N TYR A 240 -21.32 3.80 17.33
CA TYR A 240 -20.39 3.13 16.41
C TYR A 240 -19.33 2.32 17.18
N SER A 241 -19.55 1.03 17.40
CA SER A 241 -18.46 0.07 17.64
C SER A 241 -18.16 -0.59 16.30
N ALA A 242 -17.21 0.00 15.58
CA ALA A 242 -16.73 -0.44 14.28
C ALA A 242 -15.76 -1.63 14.42
N ASP A 243 -15.99 -2.52 15.38
CA ASP A 243 -15.01 -3.54 15.78
C ASP A 243 -15.10 -4.80 14.89
N GLY A 244 -16.26 -5.05 14.26
CA GLY A 244 -16.47 -6.18 13.36
C GLY A 244 -16.22 -5.92 11.86
N LEU A 245 -16.20 -4.66 11.42
CA LEU A 245 -15.91 -4.31 10.02
C LEU A 245 -14.43 -4.60 9.63
N PRO A 246 -13.42 -4.21 10.42
CA PRO A 246 -12.02 -4.44 10.07
C PRO A 246 -11.60 -5.91 10.07
N SER A 247 -12.24 -6.76 10.89
CA SER A 247 -11.96 -8.21 10.93
C SER A 247 -12.40 -8.97 9.66
N VAL A 248 -13.30 -8.37 8.87
CA VAL A 248 -13.73 -8.93 7.58
C VAL A 248 -12.90 -8.34 6.43
N LEU A 249 -12.47 -7.07 6.54
CA LEU A 249 -11.75 -6.36 5.47
C LEU A 249 -10.38 -6.97 5.16
N GLY A 250 -9.64 -7.44 6.17
CA GLY A 250 -8.34 -8.09 5.97
C GLY A 250 -8.41 -9.36 5.11
N PRO A 251 -9.20 -10.37 5.51
CA PRO A 251 -9.40 -11.59 4.74
C PRO A 251 -10.01 -11.34 3.36
N VAL A 252 -10.97 -10.42 3.24
CA VAL A 252 -11.57 -10.05 1.95
C VAL A 252 -10.54 -9.44 1.02
N LEU A 253 -9.71 -8.50 1.50
CA LEU A 253 -8.68 -7.88 0.67
C LEU A 253 -7.63 -8.90 0.21
N LEU A 254 -7.22 -9.81 1.10
CA LEU A 254 -6.34 -10.93 0.75
C LEU A 254 -6.97 -11.80 -0.34
N PHE A 255 -8.22 -12.24 -0.15
CA PHE A 255 -8.94 -13.09 -1.10
C PHE A 255 -9.10 -12.40 -2.47
N VAL A 256 -9.54 -11.14 -2.49
CA VAL A 256 -9.69 -10.35 -3.71
C VAL A 256 -8.33 -10.18 -4.41
N SER A 257 -7.27 -9.89 -3.67
CA SER A 257 -5.91 -9.76 -4.23
C SER A 257 -5.44 -11.06 -4.87
N LEU A 258 -5.64 -12.21 -4.21
CA LEU A 258 -5.30 -13.53 -4.76
C LEU A 258 -6.13 -13.87 -6.01
N CYS A 259 -7.44 -13.58 -5.99
CA CYS A 259 -8.31 -13.77 -7.15
C CYS A 259 -7.88 -12.92 -8.35
N VAL A 260 -7.56 -11.64 -8.13
CA VAL A 260 -7.07 -10.77 -9.21
C VAL A 260 -5.70 -11.22 -9.70
N LEU A 261 -4.79 -11.58 -8.79
CA LEU A 261 -3.48 -12.13 -9.15
C LEU A 261 -3.62 -13.37 -10.05
N ALA A 262 -4.46 -14.32 -9.65
CA ALA A 262 -4.72 -15.53 -10.42
C ALA A 262 -5.36 -15.21 -11.77
N ALA A 263 -6.37 -14.33 -11.81
CA ALA A 263 -7.04 -13.93 -13.05
C ALA A 263 -6.07 -13.22 -14.02
N SER A 264 -5.26 -12.29 -13.52
CA SER A 264 -4.25 -11.57 -14.31
C SER A 264 -3.16 -12.52 -14.82
N LEU A 265 -2.66 -13.44 -13.98
CA LEU A 265 -1.69 -14.45 -14.41
C LEU A 265 -2.28 -15.40 -15.46
N CYS A 266 -3.50 -15.88 -15.28
CA CYS A 266 -4.19 -16.70 -16.27
C CYS A 266 -4.34 -15.96 -17.60
N GLN A 267 -4.66 -14.66 -17.59
CA GLN A 267 -4.71 -13.86 -18.82
C GLN A 267 -3.35 -13.70 -19.51
N ILE A 268 -2.27 -13.59 -18.73
CA ILE A 268 -0.90 -13.46 -19.26
C ILE A 268 -0.39 -14.80 -19.82
N LEU A 269 -0.78 -15.91 -19.19
CA LEU A 269 -0.30 -17.26 -19.51
C LEU A 269 -1.16 -17.99 -20.55
N ARG A 270 -2.40 -17.55 -20.80
CA ARG A 270 -3.29 -18.17 -21.78
C ARG A 270 -2.60 -18.18 -23.15
N ARG A 271 -2.60 -19.36 -23.80
CA ARG A 271 -2.10 -19.51 -25.17
C ARG A 271 -2.99 -18.70 -26.11
N ASP A 272 -2.39 -17.82 -26.89
CA ASP A 272 -3.10 -17.22 -28.02
C ASP A 272 -3.30 -18.31 -29.07
N PRO A 273 -4.53 -18.54 -29.58
CA PRO A 273 -4.82 -19.57 -30.58
C PRO A 273 -4.21 -19.27 -31.96
N TYR A 274 -3.41 -18.21 -32.08
CA TYR A 274 -2.77 -17.75 -33.32
C TYR A 274 -1.23 -17.92 -33.30
N GLU A 275 -0.68 -18.65 -32.33
CA GLU A 275 0.74 -19.06 -32.29
C GLU A 275 0.98 -20.48 -32.84
N GLU A 276 0.25 -20.89 -33.90
CA GLU A 276 0.60 -22.05 -34.75
C GLU A 276 1.07 -21.60 -36.13
#